data_AF-A0A3D4HGM4-F1
#
_entry.id   AF-A0A3D4HGM4-F1
#
_cell.length_a   1.000
_cell.length_b   1.000
_cell.length_c   1.000
_cell.angle_alpha   90.00
_cell.angle_beta   90.00
_cell.angle_gamma   90.00
#
_symmetry.space_group_name_H-M   'P 1'
#
loop_
_entity.id
_entity.type
_entity.pdbx_description
1 polymer ?
#
loop_
_entity_poly.entity_id
_entity_poly.type
_entity_poly.pdbx_seq_one_letter_code
_entity_poly.pdbx_strand_id
1 'polypeptide(L)'
;MTDKHSKKTGPTAHETHEKGAYKDETMQAIHAQLMREKEEPTEGFSQMPIFLLFIFGALMFWGGIYLANYSGSFRSDVFDPNWHPVPLGEGDITEAAFDPMKKGKKLFSRQCQQCHQAEGQGIPGVYPPLVDSP
;
A
#
# COMPACT_ATOMS: atom_id res chain seq x y z
N MET A 1 50.92 -68.63 71.74
CA MET A 1 51.59 -67.82 70.69
C MET A 1 50.77 -68.00 69.42
N THR A 2 49.78 -67.15 69.15
CA THR A 2 49.92 -65.97 68.25
C THR A 2 50.50 -66.41 66.89
N ASP A 3 49.91 -66.17 65.71
CA ASP A 3 49.03 -65.11 65.28
C ASP A 3 48.63 -65.32 63.79
N LYS A 4 47.76 -64.43 63.28
CA LYS A 4 47.49 -64.09 61.86
C LYS A 4 46.30 -64.75 61.15
N HIS A 5 45.17 -64.07 61.33
CA HIS A 5 44.21 -63.77 60.28
C HIS A 5 44.87 -63.31 58.96
N SER A 6 44.43 -63.88 57.84
CA SER A 6 44.46 -63.21 56.53
C SER A 6 43.27 -63.71 55.71
N LYS A 7 42.12 -63.03 55.87
CA LYS A 7 40.94 -63.23 55.03
C LYS A 7 41.13 -62.39 53.78
N LYS A 8 41.31 -63.05 52.64
CA LYS A 8 41.48 -62.43 51.32
C LYS A 8 40.25 -61.57 51.00
N THR A 9 40.46 -60.29 50.79
CA THR A 9 39.47 -59.32 50.31
C THR A 9 39.30 -59.51 48.79
N GLY A 10 38.19 -60.13 48.39
CA GLY A 10 37.73 -60.09 47.00
C GLY A 10 37.12 -58.71 46.68
N PRO A 11 37.17 -58.27 45.41
CA PRO A 11 36.69 -56.95 45.02
C PRO A 11 35.17 -56.85 45.23
N THR A 12 34.78 -55.72 45.76
CA THR A 12 33.46 -55.31 46.18
C THR A 12 32.42 -55.47 45.08
N ALA A 13 31.30 -56.10 45.43
CA ALA A 13 30.07 -55.99 44.68
C ALA A 13 29.73 -54.49 44.51
N HIS A 14 29.82 -53.98 43.28
CA HIS A 14 29.18 -52.71 42.96
C HIS A 14 27.68 -52.99 42.85
N GLU A 15 26.98 -52.71 43.96
CA GLU A 15 25.58 -52.28 44.03
C GLU A 15 25.20 -51.49 42.76
N THR A 16 24.36 -52.05 41.89
CA THR A 16 22.88 -52.06 41.95
C THR A 16 22.25 -50.80 41.34
N HIS A 17 21.07 -51.03 40.75
CA HIS A 17 20.05 -50.07 40.31
C HIS A 17 20.34 -49.33 39.00
N GLU A 18 19.72 -49.76 37.90
CA GLU A 18 18.43 -49.19 37.45
C GLU A 18 18.53 -47.65 37.41
N LYS A 19 18.66 -47.01 36.25
CA LYS A 19 17.52 -46.63 35.38
C LYS A 19 16.27 -46.10 36.10
N GLY A 20 16.41 -45.64 37.34
CA GLY A 20 15.41 -44.91 38.11
C GLY A 20 16.10 -43.75 38.82
N ALA A 21 15.58 -42.54 38.65
CA ALA A 21 16.12 -41.28 39.14
C ALA A 21 17.36 -40.77 38.38
N TYR A 22 17.12 -40.01 37.30
CA TYR A 22 18.04 -38.94 36.94
C TYR A 22 18.34 -38.14 38.22
N LYS A 23 19.59 -38.12 38.67
CA LYS A 23 19.99 -37.34 39.84
C LYS A 23 19.69 -35.87 39.54
N ASP A 24 19.24 -35.12 40.54
CA ASP A 24 18.90 -33.70 40.40
C ASP A 24 20.05 -32.90 39.73
N GLU A 25 21.29 -33.21 40.12
CA GLU A 25 22.51 -32.65 39.52
C GLU A 25 22.63 -32.92 38.01
N THR A 26 22.32 -34.14 37.56
CA THR A 26 22.33 -34.49 36.12
C THR A 26 21.21 -33.81 35.35
N MET A 27 20.03 -33.63 35.96
CA MET A 27 18.93 -32.88 35.36
C MET A 27 19.28 -31.40 35.24
N GLN A 28 19.89 -30.81 36.27
CA GLN A 28 20.36 -29.42 36.26
C GLN A 28 21.44 -29.21 35.20
N ALA A 29 22.36 -30.15 35.02
CA ALA A 29 23.37 -30.08 33.96
C ALA A 29 22.75 -30.11 32.55
N ILE A 30 21.78 -31.00 32.31
CA ILE A 30 21.06 -31.07 31.03
C ILE A 30 20.25 -29.79 30.79
N HIS A 31 19.56 -29.25 31.80
CA HIS A 31 18.84 -27.97 31.70
C HIS A 31 19.79 -26.80 31.43
N ALA A 32 20.97 -26.77 32.06
CA ALA A 32 21.99 -25.75 31.82
C ALA A 32 22.51 -25.81 30.37
N GLN A 33 22.63 -27.01 29.80
CA GLN A 33 23.05 -27.19 28.42
C GLN A 33 21.95 -26.79 27.42
N LEU A 34 20.70 -27.19 27.66
CA LEU A 34 19.54 -26.84 26.81
C LEU A 34 19.27 -25.33 26.80
N MET A 35 19.54 -24.63 27.91
CA MET A 35 19.38 -23.17 28.00
C MET A 35 20.49 -22.40 27.27
N ARG A 36 21.65 -23.03 27.09
CA ARG A 36 22.79 -22.46 26.36
C ARG A 36 22.67 -22.66 24.85
N GLU A 37 22.19 -23.83 24.44
CA GLU A 37 21.98 -24.20 23.04
C GLU A 37 20.49 -24.07 22.72
N LYS A 38 20.03 -22.82 22.56
CA LYS A 38 18.67 -22.59 22.06
C LYS A 38 18.53 -23.18 20.66
N GLU A 39 17.39 -23.82 20.42
CA GLU A 39 16.98 -24.34 19.10
C GLU A 39 17.23 -23.30 18.01
N GLU A 40 17.73 -23.76 16.85
CA GLU A 40 18.01 -22.89 15.72
C GLU A 40 16.76 -22.09 15.32
N PRO A 41 16.87 -20.77 15.11
CA PRO A 41 15.72 -19.96 14.73
C PRO A 41 15.16 -20.47 13.41
N THR A 42 14.01 -21.13 13.48
CA THR A 42 13.32 -21.61 12.28
C THR A 42 12.81 -20.40 11.50
N GLU A 43 13.16 -20.34 10.21
CA GLU A 43 12.53 -19.38 9.29
C GLU A 43 11.11 -19.86 8.95
N GLY A 44 10.23 -19.74 9.94
CA GLY A 44 8.81 -19.95 9.76
C GLY A 44 8.22 -18.86 8.86
N PHE A 45 7.15 -19.20 8.14
CA PHE A 45 6.33 -18.21 7.45
C PHE A 45 5.99 -17.08 8.43
N SER A 46 6.60 -15.91 8.23
CA SER A 46 6.21 -14.70 8.92
C SER A 46 4.74 -14.50 8.59
N GLN A 47 3.86 -14.83 9.53
CA GLN A 47 2.44 -14.55 9.41
C GLN A 47 2.36 -13.04 9.26
N MET A 48 2.19 -12.57 8.02
CA MET A 48 2.02 -11.16 7.68
C MET A 48 1.02 -10.59 8.67
N PRO A 49 1.44 -9.68 9.56
CA PRO A 49 0.67 -9.39 10.73
C PRO A 49 -0.66 -8.78 10.30
N ILE A 50 -1.76 -9.34 10.81
CA ILE A 50 -3.13 -9.08 10.33
C ILE A 50 -3.46 -7.58 10.36
N PHE A 51 -2.87 -6.81 11.28
CA PHE A 51 -3.06 -5.36 11.34
C PHE A 51 -2.54 -4.63 10.08
N LEU A 52 -1.44 -5.09 9.45
CA LEU A 52 -0.94 -4.49 8.21
C LEU A 52 -1.95 -4.69 7.08
N LEU A 53 -2.59 -5.86 7.00
CA LEU A 53 -3.66 -6.10 6.02
C LEU A 53 -4.83 -5.12 6.20
N PHE A 54 -5.24 -4.85 7.44
CA PHE A 54 -6.29 -3.85 7.71
C PHE A 54 -5.86 -2.42 7.34
N ILE A 55 -4.60 -2.05 7.57
CA ILE A 55 -4.08 -0.73 7.17
C ILE A 55 -4.09 -0.58 5.66
N PHE A 56 -3.56 -1.55 4.91
CA PHE A 56 -3.58 -1.50 3.45
C PHE A 56 -5.02 -1.52 2.91
N GLY A 57 -5.90 -2.31 3.51
CA GLY A 57 -7.33 -2.31 3.18
C GLY A 57 -7.99 -0.95 3.40
N ALA A 58 -7.71 -0.30 4.54
CA ALA A 58 -8.22 1.04 4.84
C ALA A 58 -7.69 2.09 3.85
N LEU A 59 -6.40 2.03 3.48
CA LEU A 59 -5.82 2.94 2.49
C LEU A 59 -6.43 2.74 1.09
N MET A 60 -6.61 1.49 0.66
CA MET A 60 -7.27 1.17 -0.61
C MET A 60 -8.73 1.61 -0.62
N PHE A 61 -9.45 1.38 0.49
CA PHE A 61 -10.85 1.78 0.64
C PHE A 61 -11.00 3.31 0.64
N TRP A 62 -10.18 4.01 1.43
CA TRP A 62 -10.14 5.48 1.43
C TRP A 62 -9.77 6.01 0.04
N GLY A 63 -8.74 5.44 -0.59
CA GLY A 63 -8.32 5.80 -1.93
C GLY A 63 -9.41 5.58 -2.97
N GLY A 64 -10.14 4.47 -2.87
CA GLY A 64 -11.29 4.16 -3.72
C GLY A 64 -12.44 5.15 -3.54
N ILE A 65 -12.81 5.48 -2.29
CA ILE A 65 -13.83 6.50 -2.00
C ILE A 65 -13.39 7.86 -2.53
N TYR A 66 -12.15 8.27 -2.26
CA TYR A 66 -11.61 9.53 -2.75
C TYR A 66 -11.67 9.58 -4.27
N LEU A 67 -11.17 8.55 -4.95
CA LEU A 67 -11.22 8.49 -6.39
C LEU A 67 -12.66 8.50 -6.92
N ALA A 68 -13.60 7.79 -6.31
CA ALA A 68 -14.99 7.81 -6.72
C ALA A 68 -15.62 9.22 -6.62
N ASN A 69 -15.33 9.96 -5.55
CA ASN A 69 -15.87 11.31 -5.34
C ASN A 69 -15.16 12.39 -6.16
N TYR A 70 -13.86 12.22 -6.45
CA TYR A 70 -13.01 13.26 -7.04
C TYR A 70 -12.41 12.90 -8.41
N SER A 71 -12.80 11.78 -9.03
CA SER A 71 -12.29 11.34 -10.35
C SER A 71 -12.82 12.16 -11.54
N GLY A 72 -13.82 13.02 -11.35
CA GLY A 72 -14.39 13.82 -12.44
C GLY A 72 -14.93 12.96 -13.59
N SER A 73 -15.52 11.79 -13.28
CA SER A 73 -16.07 10.83 -14.26
C SER A 73 -15.04 10.26 -15.25
N PHE A 74 -13.73 10.47 -15.06
CA PHE A 74 -12.66 10.07 -16.00
C PHE A 74 -12.87 10.55 -17.44
N ARG A 75 -13.66 11.61 -17.61
CA ARG A 75 -14.03 12.17 -18.89
C ARG A 75 -12.93 13.09 -19.39
N SER A 76 -12.39 12.85 -20.58
CA SER A 76 -11.31 13.65 -21.17
C SER A 76 -11.71 15.11 -21.44
N ASP A 77 -13.01 15.40 -21.49
CA ASP A 77 -13.59 16.71 -21.75
C ASP A 77 -13.96 17.50 -20.47
N VAL A 78 -13.89 16.87 -19.30
CA VAL A 78 -14.25 17.47 -18.00
C VAL A 78 -13.03 18.02 -17.24
N PHE A 79 -11.80 17.76 -17.73
CA PHE A 79 -10.59 18.35 -17.15
C PHE A 79 -10.53 19.87 -17.43
N ASP A 80 -11.11 20.68 -16.55
CA ASP A 80 -10.98 22.13 -16.55
C ASP A 80 -9.85 22.55 -15.59
N PRO A 81 -8.72 23.11 -16.08
CA PRO A 81 -7.65 23.62 -15.22
C PRO A 81 -8.08 24.80 -14.32
N ASN A 82 -9.28 25.38 -14.52
CA ASN A 82 -9.90 26.38 -13.65
C ASN A 82 -11.12 25.84 -12.90
N TRP A 83 -11.09 24.55 -12.52
CA TRP A 83 -12.20 23.88 -11.85
C TRP A 83 -12.68 24.63 -10.59
N HIS A 84 -13.93 25.09 -10.65
CA HIS A 84 -14.68 25.57 -9.49
C HIS A 84 -15.72 24.51 -9.10
N PRO A 85 -15.76 24.06 -7.84
CA PRO A 85 -16.70 23.02 -7.42
C PRO A 85 -18.12 23.57 -7.50
N VAL A 86 -18.88 23.16 -8.53
CA VAL A 86 -20.34 23.21 -8.48
C VAL A 86 -20.80 22.15 -7.49
N PRO A 87 -21.64 22.49 -6.50
CA PRO A 87 -22.16 21.50 -5.57
C PRO A 87 -22.92 20.44 -6.37
N LEU A 88 -22.47 19.19 -6.26
CA LEU A 88 -23.15 18.00 -6.77
C LEU A 88 -24.44 17.81 -5.96
N GLY A 89 -25.44 18.63 -6.25
CA GLY A 89 -26.83 18.26 -6.01
C GLY A 89 -27.23 17.25 -7.06
N GLU A 90 -27.96 16.21 -6.65
CA GLU A 90 -28.65 15.24 -7.49
C GLU A 90 -29.30 15.95 -8.69
N GLY A 91 -28.56 16.03 -9.78
CA GLY A 91 -28.81 16.98 -10.84
C GLY A 91 -28.54 16.24 -12.12
N ASP A 92 -29.65 15.80 -12.71
CA ASP A 92 -29.76 15.26 -14.06
C ASP A 92 -28.61 15.81 -14.92
N ILE A 93 -27.81 14.91 -15.50
CA ILE A 93 -26.78 15.23 -16.49
C ILE A 93 -27.47 15.67 -17.79
N THR A 94 -28.27 16.73 -17.68
CA THR A 94 -28.65 17.57 -18.81
C THR A 94 -27.36 18.24 -19.22
N GLU A 95 -26.70 17.59 -20.18
CA GLU A 95 -25.58 18.08 -20.94
C GLU A 95 -25.82 19.55 -21.22
N ALA A 96 -25.18 20.43 -20.43
CA ALA A 96 -25.44 21.85 -20.48
C ALA A 96 -25.23 22.28 -21.92
N ALA A 97 -26.32 22.68 -22.59
CA ALA A 97 -26.37 22.79 -24.05
C ALA A 97 -25.15 23.56 -24.56
N PHE A 98 -24.16 22.82 -25.07
CA PHE A 98 -22.93 23.39 -25.56
C PHE A 98 -23.29 24.13 -26.84
N ASP A 99 -23.32 25.47 -26.76
CA ASP A 99 -23.52 26.32 -27.91
C ASP A 99 -22.14 26.65 -28.52
N PRO A 100 -21.70 25.90 -29.56
CA PRO A 100 -20.41 26.13 -30.20
C PRO A 100 -20.29 27.55 -30.75
N MET A 101 -21.41 28.16 -31.16
CA MET A 101 -21.41 29.49 -31.77
C MET A 101 -21.10 30.57 -30.74
N LYS A 102 -21.70 30.50 -29.54
CA LYS A 102 -21.37 31.44 -28.45
C LYS A 102 -19.92 31.32 -27.99
N LYS A 103 -19.40 30.10 -27.89
CA LYS A 103 -18.00 29.86 -27.51
C LYS A 103 -17.05 30.37 -28.60
N GLY A 104 -17.36 30.07 -29.86
CA GLY A 104 -16.64 30.57 -31.03
C GLY A 104 -16.60 32.10 -31.07
N LYS A 105 -17.74 32.77 -30.90
CA LYS A 105 -17.82 34.24 -30.82
C LYS A 105 -16.94 34.80 -29.69
N LYS A 106 -17.00 34.20 -28.50
CA LYS A 106 -16.16 34.63 -27.36
C LYS A 106 -14.66 34.43 -27.62
N LEU A 107 -14.29 33.41 -28.39
CA LEU A 107 -12.90 33.18 -28.80
C LEU A 107 -12.48 34.21 -29.83
N PHE A 108 -13.30 34.40 -30.87
CA PHE A 108 -13.09 35.37 -31.94
C PHE A 108 -12.86 36.77 -31.38
N SER A 109 -13.75 37.27 -30.52
CA SER A 109 -13.62 38.61 -29.94
C SER A 109 -12.36 38.79 -29.09
N ARG A 110 -11.80 37.71 -28.52
CA ARG A 110 -10.61 37.79 -27.66
C ARG A 110 -9.30 37.58 -28.42
N GLN A 111 -9.31 36.79 -29.49
CA GLN A 111 -8.07 36.31 -30.12
C GLN A 111 -7.97 36.68 -31.59
N CYS A 112 -9.08 36.73 -32.33
CA CYS A 112 -9.08 36.87 -33.79
C CYS A 112 -9.47 38.29 -34.24
N GLN A 113 -10.36 38.95 -33.49
CA GLN A 113 -10.89 40.29 -33.79
C GLN A 113 -9.79 41.34 -33.95
N GLN A 114 -8.66 41.18 -33.24
CA GLN A 114 -7.56 42.14 -33.29
C GLN A 114 -6.94 42.28 -34.69
N CYS A 115 -6.95 41.22 -35.49
CA CYS A 115 -6.40 41.21 -36.85
C CYS A 115 -7.51 41.12 -37.91
N HIS A 116 -8.55 40.32 -37.65
CA HIS A 116 -9.64 40.07 -38.59
C HIS A 116 -10.81 41.05 -38.47
N GLN A 117 -10.68 42.08 -37.63
CA GLN A 117 -11.72 43.08 -37.33
C GLN A 117 -12.92 42.50 -36.57
N ALA A 118 -13.79 43.38 -36.04
CA ALA A 118 -14.93 42.98 -35.19
C ALA A 118 -15.95 42.10 -35.91
N GLU A 119 -16.11 42.31 -37.21
CA GLU A 119 -17.11 41.64 -38.05
C GLU A 119 -16.43 40.68 -39.05
N GLY A 120 -15.13 40.40 -38.88
CA GLY A 120 -14.43 39.39 -39.68
C GLY A 120 -14.05 39.81 -41.09
N GLN A 121 -14.11 41.09 -41.48
CA GLN A 121 -13.73 41.52 -42.85
C GLN A 121 -12.23 41.46 -43.12
N GLY A 122 -11.40 41.43 -42.07
CA GLY A 122 -9.96 41.51 -42.23
C GLY A 122 -9.48 42.84 -42.83
N ILE A 123 -8.22 42.86 -43.26
CA ILE A 123 -7.57 43.99 -43.93
C ILE A 123 -7.06 43.48 -45.29
N PRO A 124 -7.55 43.99 -46.43
CA PRO A 124 -7.13 43.54 -47.75
C PRO A 124 -5.61 43.52 -47.92
N GLY A 125 -5.07 42.38 -48.36
CA GLY A 125 -3.63 42.18 -48.59
C GLY A 125 -2.79 41.87 -47.35
N VAL A 126 -3.36 41.93 -46.13
CA VAL A 126 -2.63 41.64 -44.88
C VAL A 126 -3.31 40.54 -44.08
N TYR A 127 -4.62 40.68 -43.81
CA TYR A 127 -5.42 39.70 -43.07
C TYR A 127 -6.67 39.36 -43.87
N PRO A 128 -6.86 38.11 -44.29
CA PRO A 128 -8.02 37.73 -45.10
C PRO A 128 -9.35 37.88 -44.34
N PRO A 129 -10.47 38.07 -45.05
CA PRO A 129 -11.79 38.03 -44.43
C PRO A 129 -12.09 36.61 -43.91
N LEU A 130 -12.66 36.54 -42.71
CA LEU A 130 -13.26 35.34 -42.11
C LEU A 130 -14.79 35.33 -42.26
N VAL A 131 -15.39 36.48 -42.56
CA VAL A 131 -16.78 36.54 -43.00
C VAL A 131 -16.92 35.76 -44.31
N ASP A 132 -17.94 34.90 -44.39
CA ASP A 132 -18.23 34.04 -45.54
C ASP A 132 -17.11 33.05 -45.93
N SER A 133 -16.20 32.73 -45.00
CA SER A 133 -15.28 31.60 -45.20
C SER A 133 -16.09 30.29 -45.27
N PRO A 134 -15.82 29.40 -46.24
CA PRO A 134 -16.41 28.07 -46.28
C PRO A 134 -15.97 27.20 -45.10
#